data_AF-E9J6X4-F1
#
_entry.id   AF-E9J6X4-F1
#
_cell.length_a   1.000
_cell.length_b   1.000
_cell.length_c   1.000
_cell.angle_alpha   90.00
_cell.angle_beta   90.00
_cell.angle_gamma   90.00
#
_symmetry.space_group_name_H-M   'P 1'
#
loop_
_entity.id
_entity.type
_entity.pdbx_description
1 polymer ?
#
loop_
_entity_poly.entity_id
_entity_poly.type
_entity_poly.pdbx_seq_one_letter_code
_entity_poly.pdbx_strand_id
1 'polypeptide(L)'
;MGLLPEQIYHVIVIPCYDKKLEVSREDFYNQQKKRRDVDSVIMSIELEQMLNEDDEGEIKQSFGSYSEEIGIKLCSHTGSGSGGYLDFIFCYPAKNFFDEDVTVDLKRLRNLNFQEAKLKRND
;
A
#
# COMPACT_ATOMS: atom_id res chain seq x y z
N MET A 1 -19.15 9.06 10.56
CA MET A 1 -18.52 8.79 11.87
C MET A 1 -18.21 10.02 12.72
N GLY A 2 -18.12 11.26 12.20
CA GLY A 2 -18.08 12.47 13.05
C GLY A 2 -16.90 12.60 14.02
N LEU A 3 -15.93 11.68 13.96
CA LEU A 3 -14.72 11.69 14.79
C LEU A 3 -13.71 12.68 14.25
N LEU A 4 -13.02 13.36 15.15
CA LEU A 4 -11.86 14.15 14.81
C LEU A 4 -10.66 13.22 14.56
N PRO A 5 -9.75 13.56 13.62
CA PRO A 5 -8.57 12.75 13.34
C PRO A 5 -7.73 12.44 14.58
N GLU A 6 -7.68 13.37 15.54
CA GLU A 6 -6.90 13.24 16.78
C GLU A 6 -7.45 12.18 17.75
N GLN A 7 -8.66 11.68 17.50
CA GLN A 7 -9.34 10.62 18.25
C GLN A 7 -9.17 9.24 17.62
N ILE A 8 -8.50 9.15 16.46
CA ILE A 8 -8.25 7.92 15.73
C ILE A 8 -6.81 7.51 15.98
N TYR A 9 -6.61 6.24 16.37
CA TYR A 9 -5.29 5.64 16.44
C TYR A 9 -5.04 4.88 15.13
N HIS A 10 -4.21 5.44 14.25
CA HIS A 10 -3.98 4.91 12.91
C HIS A 10 -2.81 3.92 12.92
N VAL A 11 -3.14 2.64 12.75
CA VAL A 11 -2.17 1.54 12.69
C VAL A 11 -2.07 1.03 11.26
N ILE A 12 -0.85 0.80 10.79
CA ILE A 12 -0.60 0.13 9.52
C ILE A 12 0.06 -1.22 9.75
N VAL A 13 -0.29 -2.20 8.92
CA VAL A 13 0.40 -3.49 8.85
C VAL A 13 1.20 -3.55 7.56
N ILE A 14 2.52 -3.78 7.66
CA ILE A 14 3.38 -3.79 6.47
C ILE A 14 4.54 -4.80 6.60
N PRO A 15 4.91 -5.52 5.52
CA PRO A 15 5.97 -6.55 5.59
C PRO A 15 7.41 -5.98 5.56
N CYS A 16 7.63 -4.75 6.02
CA CYS A 16 8.93 -4.08 5.91
C CYS A 16 9.24 -3.22 7.13
N TYR A 17 10.44 -3.37 7.69
CA TYR A 17 10.91 -2.58 8.82
C TYR A 17 11.10 -1.10 8.47
N ASP A 18 11.48 -0.78 7.24
CA ASP A 18 11.82 0.59 6.82
C ASP A 18 10.67 1.58 7.08
N LYS A 19 9.41 1.14 7.01
CA LYS A 19 8.28 2.02 7.33
C LYS A 19 8.22 2.46 8.79
N LYS A 20 8.77 1.70 9.74
CA LYS A 20 8.91 2.18 11.13
C LYS A 20 9.82 3.40 11.18
N LEU A 21 10.92 3.35 10.44
CA LEU A 21 11.87 4.45 10.35
C LEU A 21 11.24 5.64 9.61
N GLU A 22 10.52 5.39 8.52
CA GLU A 22 9.80 6.46 7.80
C GLU A 22 8.80 7.20 8.70
N VAL A 23 7.91 6.49 9.40
CA VAL A 23 6.87 7.10 10.27
C VAL A 23 7.47 7.90 11.43
N SER A 24 8.68 7.55 11.88
CA SER A 24 9.38 8.30 12.92
C SER A 24 9.93 9.66 12.46
N ARG A 25 10.06 9.88 11.14
CA ARG A 25 10.57 11.15 10.59
C ARG A 25 9.59 12.29 10.85
N GLU A 26 10.15 13.49 11.00
CA GLU A 26 9.35 14.72 11.19
C GLU A 26 8.52 15.09 9.95
N ASP A 27 8.91 14.60 8.76
CA ASP A 27 8.18 14.82 7.51
C ASP A 27 6.73 14.27 7.55
N PHE A 28 6.47 13.29 8.43
CA PHE A 28 5.14 12.68 8.64
C PHE A 28 4.46 13.16 9.93
N TYR A 29 4.98 14.25 10.54
CA TYR A 29 4.37 14.87 11.72
C TYR A 29 3.70 16.18 11.37
N ASN A 30 2.39 16.25 11.58
CA ASN A 30 1.62 17.47 11.42
C ASN A 30 1.76 18.36 12.67
N GLN A 31 2.60 19.39 12.56
CA GLN A 31 2.86 20.34 13.65
C GLN A 31 1.62 21.12 14.11
N GLN A 32 0.69 21.43 13.19
CA GLN A 32 -0.54 22.17 13.53
C GLN A 32 -1.51 21.33 14.36
N LYS A 33 -1.65 20.05 14.01
CA LYS A 33 -2.53 19.10 14.70
C LYS A 33 -1.85 18.33 15.83
N LYS A 34 -0.52 18.45 15.94
CA LYS A 34 0.33 17.72 16.88
C LYS A 34 0.11 16.19 16.82
N ARG A 35 0.08 15.65 15.60
CA ARG A 35 -0.20 14.24 15.31
C ARG A 35 0.67 13.73 14.16
N ARG A 36 0.98 12.43 14.19
CA ARG A 36 1.62 11.73 13.08
C ARG A 36 0.57 11.26 12.09
N ASP A 37 0.96 11.09 10.84
CA ASP A 37 0.10 10.50 9.82
C ASP A 37 -0.23 9.03 10.14
N VAL A 38 0.68 8.34 10.84
CA VAL A 38 0.54 6.96 11.33
C VAL A 38 1.06 6.92 12.76
N ASP A 39 0.30 6.31 13.67
CA ASP A 39 0.68 6.22 15.08
C ASP A 39 1.52 4.98 15.38
N SER A 40 1.28 3.87 14.66
CA SER A 40 2.03 2.63 14.83
C SER A 40 2.14 1.84 13.53
N VAL A 41 3.26 1.14 13.40
CA VAL A 41 3.54 0.21 12.31
C VAL A 41 3.72 -1.17 12.92
N ILE A 42 2.90 -2.13 12.49
CA ILE A 42 3.01 -3.53 12.86
C ILE A 42 3.59 -4.28 11.66
N MET A 43 4.68 -5.00 11.87
CA MET A 43 5.23 -5.87 10.83
C MET A 43 4.47 -7.18 10.76
N SER A 44 4.51 -7.86 9.60
CA SER A 44 3.88 -9.18 9.45
C SER A 44 4.36 -10.20 10.49
N ILE A 45 5.65 -10.17 10.86
CA ILE A 45 6.20 -11.05 11.92
C ILE A 45 5.70 -10.68 13.32
N GLU A 46 5.47 -9.39 13.58
CA GLU A 46 4.94 -8.94 14.88
C GLU A 46 3.47 -9.31 14.99
N LEU A 47 2.72 -9.17 13.90
CA LEU A 47 1.33 -9.64 13.82
C LEU A 47 1.25 -11.15 14.01
N GLU A 48 2.13 -11.92 13.37
CA GLU A 48 2.21 -13.36 13.55
C GLU A 48 2.54 -13.73 15.01
N GLN A 49 3.46 -13.02 15.67
CA GLN A 49 3.76 -13.23 17.09
C GLN A 49 2.55 -12.96 17.97
N MET A 50 1.85 -11.84 17.75
CA MET A 50 0.63 -11.51 18.49
C MET A 50 -0.45 -12.59 18.32
N LEU A 51 -0.64 -13.08 17.09
CA LEU A 51 -1.61 -14.15 16.79
C LEU A 51 -1.22 -15.52 17.36
N ASN A 52 0.06 -15.75 17.67
CA ASN A 52 0.51 -17.00 18.29
C ASN A 52 0.48 -16.92 19.83
N GLU A 53 0.59 -15.72 20.39
CA GLU A 53 0.48 -15.49 21.84
C GLU A 53 -0.98 -15.56 22.31
N ASP A 54 -1.91 -15.07 21.48
CA ASP A 54 -3.35 -15.21 21.71
C ASP A 54 -3.88 -16.48 21.01
N ASP A 55 -4.36 -17.47 21.79
CA ASP A 55 -4.99 -18.70 21.27
C ASP A 55 -6.39 -18.40 20.71
N GLU A 56 -6.49 -17.55 19.68
CA GLU A 56 -7.77 -17.13 19.09
C GLU A 56 -8.43 -18.20 18.21
N GLY A 57 -7.84 -19.40 18.12
CA GLY A 57 -8.35 -20.49 17.29
C GLY A 57 -8.34 -20.15 15.79
N GLU A 58 -9.13 -20.87 15.00
CA GLU A 58 -9.15 -20.70 13.55
C GLU A 58 -9.87 -19.39 13.15
N ILE A 59 -9.17 -18.51 12.43
CA ILE A 59 -9.75 -17.27 11.88
C ILE A 59 -10.79 -17.64 10.82
N LYS A 60 -12.07 -17.70 11.22
CA LYS A 60 -13.19 -18.10 10.34
C LYS A 60 -13.52 -17.05 9.27
N GLN A 61 -13.15 -15.80 9.51
CA GLN A 61 -13.37 -14.68 8.58
C GLN A 61 -12.21 -13.70 8.70
N SER A 62 -11.43 -13.54 7.63
CA SER A 62 -10.22 -12.68 7.62
C SER A 62 -10.53 -11.19 7.79
N PHE A 63 -11.77 -10.78 7.51
CA PHE A 63 -12.25 -9.41 7.68
C PHE A 63 -13.70 -9.45 8.15
N GLY A 64 -14.04 -8.71 9.21
CA GLY A 64 -15.42 -8.62 9.70
C GLY A 64 -16.40 -8.08 8.65
N SER A 65 -17.70 -8.19 8.92
CA SER A 65 -18.75 -7.49 8.17
C SER A 65 -18.47 -5.99 8.18
N TYR A 66 -17.85 -5.47 7.12
CA TYR A 66 -17.72 -4.03 6.92
C TYR A 66 -19.11 -3.40 6.99
N SER A 67 -19.26 -2.31 7.73
CA SER A 67 -20.51 -1.56 7.73
C SER A 67 -20.79 -1.12 6.29
N GLU A 68 -21.92 -1.55 5.73
CA GLU A 68 -22.41 -1.11 4.41
C GLU A 68 -22.55 0.42 4.33
N GLU A 69 -22.57 1.13 5.47
CA GLU A 69 -22.58 2.59 5.53
C GLU A 69 -21.23 3.22 5.19
N ILE A 70 -20.13 2.50 5.40
CA ILE A 70 -18.82 2.96 4.95
C ILE A 70 -18.65 2.43 3.54
N GLY A 71 -18.92 3.26 2.55
CA GLY A 71 -18.68 2.98 1.12
C GLY A 71 -17.19 2.83 0.78
N ILE A 72 -16.46 2.00 1.54
CA ILE A 72 -15.07 1.65 1.29
C ILE A 72 -15.07 0.71 0.09
N LYS A 73 -14.85 1.29 -1.08
CA LYS A 73 -14.42 0.52 -2.24
C LYS A 73 -13.00 0.03 -1.94
N LEU A 74 -12.83 -1.27 -1.75
CA LEU A 74 -11.52 -1.87 -1.59
C LEU A 74 -10.78 -1.71 -2.92
N CYS A 75 -9.79 -0.81 -2.92
CA CYS A 75 -9.00 -0.50 -4.10
C CYS A 75 -7.64 -1.16 -3.96
N SER A 76 -7.23 -1.91 -4.98
CA SER A 76 -5.86 -2.38 -5.14
C SER A 76 -5.24 -1.73 -6.37
N HIS A 77 -3.92 -1.75 -6.43
CA HIS A 77 -3.17 -1.49 -7.65
C HIS A 77 -2.76 -2.81 -8.28
N THR A 78 -2.63 -2.82 -9.60
CA THR A 78 -1.97 -3.86 -10.38
C THR A 78 -0.48 -3.94 -9.99
N GLY A 79 0.08 -5.14 -9.91
CA GLY A 79 1.49 -5.34 -9.57
C GLY A 79 1.79 -5.62 -8.09
N SER A 80 3.07 -5.76 -7.76
CA SER A 80 3.57 -5.94 -6.39
C SER A 80 3.84 -4.59 -5.71
N GLY A 81 4.31 -4.59 -4.45
CA GLY A 81 4.54 -3.36 -3.68
C GLY A 81 5.39 -2.29 -4.39
N SER A 82 6.36 -2.67 -5.23
CA SER A 82 7.09 -1.75 -6.11
C SER A 82 6.60 -1.77 -7.56
N GLY A 83 6.05 -2.90 -8.03
CA GLY A 83 5.53 -3.05 -9.38
C GLY A 83 4.32 -2.15 -9.69
N GLY A 84 3.51 -1.80 -8.68
CA GLY A 84 2.35 -0.94 -8.89
C GLY A 84 2.67 0.50 -9.26
N TYR A 85 3.79 1.05 -8.78
CA TYR A 85 4.23 2.37 -9.22
C TYR A 85 4.62 2.38 -10.69
N LEU A 86 5.33 1.33 -11.14
CA LEU A 86 5.69 1.18 -12.54
C LEU A 86 4.45 1.05 -13.42
N ASP A 87 3.49 0.22 -13.01
CA ASP A 87 2.22 0.04 -13.72
C ASP A 87 1.48 1.36 -13.89
N PHE A 88 1.33 2.11 -12.79
CA PHE A 88 0.69 3.42 -12.83
C PHE A 88 1.43 4.41 -13.74
N ILE A 89 2.76 4.56 -13.58
CA ILE A 89 3.55 5.52 -14.35
C ILE A 89 3.62 5.15 -15.84
N PHE A 90 3.50 3.87 -16.18
CA PHE A 90 3.53 3.41 -17.56
C PHE A 90 2.15 3.50 -18.23
N CYS A 91 1.11 2.97 -17.58
CA CYS A 91 -0.22 2.83 -18.16
C CYS A 91 -1.03 4.14 -18.08
N TYR A 92 -0.89 4.92 -17.00
CA TYR A 92 -1.67 6.15 -16.83
C TYR A 92 -1.38 7.19 -17.92
N PRO A 93 -0.11 7.55 -18.24
CA PRO A 93 0.18 8.50 -19.31
C PRO A 93 -0.18 7.95 -20.69
N ALA A 94 0.02 6.65 -20.94
CA ALA A 94 -0.39 6.00 -22.19
C ALA A 94 -1.89 6.20 -22.46
N LYS A 95 -2.70 5.92 -21.43
CA LYS A 95 -4.15 6.08 -21.52
C LYS A 95 -4.58 7.54 -21.61
N ASN A 96 -4.06 8.42 -20.76
CA ASN A 96 -4.58 9.79 -20.65
C ASN A 96 -4.01 10.76 -21.68
N PHE A 97 -2.79 10.54 -22.17
CA PHE A 97 -2.13 11.46 -23.11
C PHE A 97 -2.08 10.93 -24.53
N PHE A 98 -2.15 9.61 -24.71
CA PHE A 98 -2.04 8.97 -26.02
C PHE A 98 -3.27 8.16 -26.42
N ASP A 99 -4.29 8.05 -25.55
CA ASP A 99 -5.52 7.26 -25.74
C ASP A 99 -5.23 5.78 -26.06
N GLU A 100 -4.15 5.25 -25.49
CA GLU A 100 -3.71 3.87 -25.66
C GLU A 100 -3.89 3.09 -24.35
N ASP A 101 -4.64 1.98 -24.40
CA ASP A 101 -4.74 1.05 -23.28
C ASP A 101 -3.59 0.03 -23.39
N VAL A 102 -2.57 0.21 -22.55
CA VAL A 102 -1.34 -0.59 -22.57
C VAL A 102 -1.20 -1.37 -21.28
N THR A 103 -0.56 -2.53 -21.38
CA THR A 103 -0.18 -3.35 -20.22
C THR A 103 1.35 -3.34 -20.09
N VAL A 104 1.86 -3.28 -18.87
CA VAL A 104 3.31 -3.35 -18.63
C VAL A 104 3.82 -4.76 -18.90
N ASP A 105 4.61 -4.92 -19.97
CA ASP A 105 5.39 -6.13 -20.22
C ASP A 105 6.84 -5.94 -19.75
N LEU A 106 7.21 -6.67 -18.68
CA LEU A 106 8.51 -6.57 -18.04
C LEU A 106 9.49 -7.57 -18.63
N LYS A 107 10.38 -7.08 -19.50
CA LYS A 107 11.48 -7.87 -20.04
C LYS A 107 12.64 -7.94 -19.06
N ARG A 108 13.01 -9.16 -18.66
CA ARG A 108 14.22 -9.41 -17.87
C ARG A 108 15.46 -9.05 -18.66
N LEU A 109 16.38 -8.34 -18.02
CA LEU A 109 17.68 -7.96 -18.56
C LEU A 109 18.76 -8.94 -18.08
N ARG A 110 19.74 -8.46 -17.31
CA ARG A 110 20.91 -9.24 -16.87
C ARG A 110 20.58 -10.29 -15.81
N ASN A 111 19.58 -10.03 -14.97
CA ASN A 111 19.11 -10.94 -13.92
C ASN A 111 17.66 -10.59 -13.53
N LEU A 112 17.08 -11.34 -12.57
CA LEU A 112 15.71 -11.15 -12.11
C LEU A 112 15.43 -9.75 -11.53
N ASN A 113 16.44 -9.06 -11.02
CA ASN A 113 16.30 -7.76 -10.37
C ASN A 113 16.31 -6.60 -11.37
N PHE A 114 16.75 -6.83 -12.61
CA PHE A 114 16.76 -5.81 -13.66
C PHE A 114 15.73 -6.17 -14.72
N GLN A 115 14.66 -5.39 -14.76
CA GLN A 115 13.57 -5.52 -15.72
C GLN A 115 13.37 -4.18 -16.44
N GLU A 116 12.95 -4.25 -17.69
CA GLU A 116 12.67 -3.08 -18.52
C GLU A 116 11.30 -3.24 -19.19
N ALA A 117 10.53 -2.16 -19.23
CA ALA A 117 9.34 -2.02 -20.05
C ALA A 117 9.54 -0.84 -21.00
N LYS A 118 9.06 -0.97 -22.24
CA LYS A 118 9.21 0.06 -23.26
C LYS A 118 7.93 0.22 -24.07
N LEU A 119 7.40 1.43 -24.10
CA LEU A 119 6.37 1.85 -25.04
C LEU A 119 7.02 2.65 -26.17
N LYS A 120 6.73 2.30 -27.43
CA LYS A 120 7.17 3.04 -28.61
C LYS A 120 5.96 3.48 -29.42
N ARG A 121 5.96 4.73 -29.87
CA ARG A 121 4.94 5.28 -30.76
C ARG A 121 5.61 5.99 -31.92
N ASN A 122 5.29 5.56 -33.14
CA ASN A 122 5.88 6.00 -34.41
C ASN A 122 7.41 5.80 -34.44
N ASP A 123 7.86 4.75 -35.14
CA ASP A 123 9.29 4.53 -35.40
C ASP A 123 9.92 5.66 -36.24
#